data_AF-A0A356TCT2-F1
#
_entry.id   AF-A0A356TCT2-F1
#
_cell.length_a   1.000
_cell.length_b   1.000
_cell.length_c   1.000
_cell.angle_alpha   90.00
_cell.angle_beta   90.00
_cell.angle_gamma   90.00
#
_symmetry.space_group_name_H-M   'P 1'
#
loop_
_entity.id
_entity.type
_entity.pdbx_description
1 polymer ?
#
loop_
_entity_poly.entity_id
_entity_poly.type
_entity_poly.pdbx_seq_one_letter_code
_entity_poly.pdbx_strand_id
1 'polypeptide(L)'
;MRRWLAIALLASAPLTSLGGCAEVPTEEAAIEVGTGSWRFEPIEDGQEVALVRGAQGGWHLWISVRVRGIEGDAPPLRLSLQPADESAPAYETDVQLRLDPPDADGWRELVGYTGILPEPSCVVGELLRVRVSTPMEDGRVMASERDVRVLGGAYPPPVCE
;
A
#
# COMPACT_ATOMS: atom_id res chain seq x y z
N MET A 1 -3.50 46.55 -75.60
CA MET A 1 -3.41 45.16 -76.10
C MET A 1 -2.85 44.31 -74.93
N ARG A 2 -3.64 43.47 -74.23
CA ARG A 2 -3.79 42.01 -74.46
C ARG A 2 -2.43 41.28 -74.26
N ARG A 3 -2.16 40.35 -73.33
CA ARG A 3 -2.88 39.52 -72.32
C ARG A 3 -2.97 40.17 -70.93
N TRP A 4 -3.56 39.68 -69.82
CA TRP A 4 -4.49 38.55 -69.50
C TRP A 4 -4.02 37.06 -69.43
N LEU A 5 -3.55 36.59 -68.25
CA LEU A 5 -4.08 35.43 -67.46
C LEU A 5 -3.12 34.95 -66.34
N ALA A 6 -3.64 34.81 -65.12
CA ALA A 6 -3.11 33.95 -64.05
C ALA A 6 -3.86 32.60 -64.05
N ILE A 7 -3.54 31.68 -63.10
CA ILE A 7 -3.93 30.23 -63.00
C ILE A 7 -2.77 29.32 -63.48
N ALA A 8 -2.35 28.26 -62.79
CA ALA A 8 -2.51 27.81 -61.39
C ALA A 8 -1.54 26.64 -61.13
N LEU A 9 -1.37 26.23 -59.87
CA LEU A 9 -1.20 24.82 -59.49
C LEU A 9 -1.40 24.65 -57.97
N LEU A 10 -2.46 23.94 -57.58
CA LEU A 10 -2.58 23.38 -56.23
C LEU A 10 -1.75 22.09 -56.17
N ALA A 11 -1.04 21.88 -55.07
CA ALA A 11 -0.46 20.59 -54.72
C ALA A 11 -0.58 20.35 -53.20
N SER A 12 -1.62 19.61 -52.83
CA SER A 12 -1.75 18.73 -51.65
C SER A 12 -0.73 18.86 -50.52
N ALA A 13 -1.20 19.28 -49.34
CA ALA A 13 -0.50 19.07 -48.07
C ALA A 13 -0.60 17.60 -47.61
N PRO A 14 0.47 16.97 -47.10
CA PRO A 14 0.35 15.84 -46.20
C PRO A 14 0.07 16.36 -44.78
N LEU A 15 -1.14 16.15 -44.27
CA LEU A 15 -1.35 16.16 -42.82
C LEU A 15 -0.57 14.97 -42.23
N THR A 16 0.65 15.22 -41.75
CA THR A 16 1.36 14.26 -40.90
C THR A 16 0.58 14.13 -39.60
N SER A 17 -0.13 13.01 -39.47
CA SER A 17 -0.87 12.64 -38.27
C SER A 17 0.04 12.76 -37.05
N LEU A 18 -0.33 13.63 -36.12
CA LEU A 18 0.16 13.57 -34.75
C LEU A 18 -0.43 12.31 -34.12
N GLY A 19 0.23 11.18 -34.40
CA GLY A 19 0.06 9.92 -33.69
C GLY A 19 0.58 10.04 -32.27
N GLY A 20 0.02 10.96 -31.49
CA GLY A 20 0.11 10.93 -30.06
C GLY A 20 -0.61 9.67 -29.60
N CYS A 21 0.15 8.60 -29.35
CA CYS A 21 -0.22 7.69 -28.30
C CYS A 21 -0.43 8.57 -27.06
N ALA A 22 -1.70 8.73 -26.67
CA ALA A 22 -2.00 9.19 -25.34
C ALA A 22 -1.45 8.09 -24.43
N GLU A 23 -0.24 8.33 -23.91
CA GLU A 23 0.30 7.58 -22.80
C GLU A 23 -0.66 7.87 -21.66
N VAL A 24 -1.62 6.95 -21.47
CA VAL A 24 -2.49 6.95 -20.30
C VAL A 24 -1.53 7.01 -19.12
N PRO A 25 -1.64 7.99 -18.21
CA PRO A 25 -0.75 8.03 -17.06
C PRO A 25 -0.94 6.73 -16.30
N THR A 26 0.03 5.83 -16.42
CA THR A 26 0.11 4.64 -15.57
C THR A 26 0.35 5.20 -14.19
N GLU A 27 -0.69 5.26 -13.36
CA GLU A 27 -0.55 5.76 -12.00
C GLU A 27 0.56 4.97 -11.32
N GLU A 28 1.57 5.69 -10.84
CA GLU A 28 2.78 5.04 -10.32
C GLU A 28 2.38 4.08 -9.20
N ALA A 29 2.68 2.80 -9.42
CA ALA A 29 2.24 1.74 -8.54
C ALA A 29 2.80 1.99 -7.15
N ALA A 30 1.91 2.07 -6.16
CA ALA A 30 2.23 2.40 -4.80
C ALA A 30 1.55 1.44 -3.82
N ILE A 31 2.22 1.19 -2.70
CA ILE A 31 1.69 0.44 -1.56
C ILE A 31 2.07 1.20 -0.29
N GLU A 32 1.14 1.31 0.65
CA GLU A 32 1.36 1.95 1.94
C GLU A 32 0.79 1.09 3.08
N VAL A 33 1.54 1.01 4.17
CA VAL A 33 1.06 0.47 5.45
C VAL A 33 0.48 1.59 6.32
N GLY A 34 -0.62 1.28 6.97
CA GLY A 34 -1.34 2.16 7.89
C GLY A 34 -1.91 1.40 9.08
N THR A 35 -2.69 2.09 9.88
CA THR A 35 -3.45 1.57 11.02
C THR A 35 -4.92 2.01 10.91
N GLY A 36 -5.66 2.00 12.02
CA GLY A 36 -7.08 2.29 12.08
C GLY A 36 -7.95 1.06 11.81
N SER A 37 -9.09 0.99 12.48
CA SER A 37 -10.06 -0.12 12.34
C SER A 37 -11.30 0.21 11.50
N TRP A 38 -11.45 1.47 11.09
CA TRP A 38 -12.66 2.00 10.43
C TRP A 38 -12.38 2.88 9.21
N ARG A 39 -11.14 3.32 9.04
CA ARG A 39 -10.59 4.04 7.87
C ARG A 39 -9.09 3.76 7.82
N PHE A 40 -8.46 3.94 6.66
CA PHE A 40 -7.00 3.98 6.61
C PHE A 40 -6.47 5.21 7.37
N GLU A 41 -5.48 4.98 8.23
CA GLU A 41 -4.72 6.02 8.91
C GLU A 41 -3.23 5.76 8.62
N PRO A 42 -2.51 6.63 7.89
CA PRO A 42 -1.10 6.40 7.57
C PRO A 42 -0.26 6.30 8.85
N ILE A 43 0.75 5.44 8.84
CA ILE A 43 1.71 5.31 9.93
C ILE A 43 2.97 6.16 9.67
N GLU A 44 3.39 6.91 10.67
CA GLU A 44 4.70 7.57 10.75
C GLU A 44 5.71 6.69 11.52
N ASP A 45 7.00 6.80 11.19
CA ASP A 45 8.04 6.06 11.94
C ASP A 45 8.17 6.58 13.38
N GLY A 46 8.27 5.64 14.32
CA GLY A 46 8.22 5.88 15.76
C GLY A 46 6.82 6.12 16.33
N GLN A 47 5.77 6.15 15.51
CA GLN A 47 4.39 6.37 15.96
C GLN A 47 3.98 5.34 17.01
N GLU A 48 3.30 5.81 18.06
CA GLU A 48 2.74 4.94 19.07
C GLU A 48 1.46 4.24 18.56
N VAL A 49 1.45 2.91 18.59
CA VAL A 49 0.28 2.09 18.21
C VAL A 49 -0.06 1.14 19.35
N ALA A 50 -1.32 1.16 19.78
CA ALA A 50 -1.78 0.33 20.88
C ALA A 50 -2.10 -1.11 20.45
N LEU A 51 -1.64 -2.07 21.24
CA LEU A 51 -2.16 -3.44 21.21
C LEU A 51 -3.64 -3.45 21.57
N VAL A 52 -4.39 -4.24 20.81
CA VAL A 52 -5.81 -4.46 21.00
C VAL A 52 -6.03 -5.91 21.39
N ARG A 53 -6.66 -6.12 22.55
CA ARG A 53 -6.98 -7.46 23.05
C ARG A 53 -8.16 -8.03 22.26
N GLY A 54 -7.95 -9.17 21.62
CA GLY A 54 -8.98 -9.84 20.82
C GLY A 54 -10.12 -10.37 21.69
N ALA A 55 -11.34 -10.40 21.14
CA ALA A 55 -12.51 -10.96 21.83
C ALA A 55 -12.34 -12.46 22.13
N GLN A 56 -11.60 -13.19 21.29
CA GLN A 56 -11.24 -14.60 21.46
C GLN A 56 -9.98 -14.82 22.33
N GLY A 57 -9.46 -13.75 22.95
CA GLY A 57 -8.10 -13.71 23.50
C GLY A 57 -7.07 -13.28 22.45
N GLY A 58 -5.80 -13.32 22.84
CA GLY A 58 -4.68 -12.80 22.04
C GLY A 58 -4.65 -11.28 21.94
N TRP A 59 -3.60 -10.77 21.30
CA TRP A 59 -3.39 -9.35 21.03
C TRP A 59 -3.02 -9.16 19.56
N HIS A 60 -3.46 -8.05 19.00
CA HIS A 60 -3.15 -7.66 17.63
C HIS A 60 -2.92 -6.16 17.56
N LEU A 61 -2.29 -5.73 16.46
CA LEU A 61 -2.33 -4.34 16.01
C LEU A 61 -3.44 -4.23 14.94
N TRP A 62 -4.07 -3.06 14.87
CA TRP A 62 -4.85 -2.71 13.68
C TRP A 62 -3.89 -2.33 12.56
N ILE A 63 -3.86 -3.16 11.52
CA ILE A 63 -3.09 -2.91 10.30
C ILE A 63 -4.09 -2.56 9.20
N SER A 64 -3.83 -1.47 8.50
CA SER A 64 -4.49 -1.13 7.26
C SER A 64 -3.46 -1.11 6.13
N VAL A 65 -3.89 -1.38 4.91
CA VAL A 65 -3.05 -1.32 3.72
C VAL A 65 -3.81 -0.56 2.66
N ARG A 66 -3.13 0.29 1.88
CA ARG A 66 -3.69 0.82 0.64
C ARG A 66 -2.74 0.61 -0.52
N VAL A 67 -3.29 0.37 -1.69
CA VAL A 67 -2.55 0.18 -2.95
C VAL A 67 -3.12 1.06 -4.05
N ARG A 68 -2.27 1.46 -4.98
CA ARG A 68 -2.61 2.15 -6.23
C ARG A 68 -1.78 1.58 -7.37
N GLY A 69 -2.31 1.54 -8.59
CA GLY A 69 -1.58 1.00 -9.76
C GLY A 69 -1.18 -0.48 -9.66
N ILE A 70 -1.71 -1.22 -8.68
CA ILE A 70 -1.55 -2.68 -8.54
C ILE A 70 -2.84 -3.35 -9.04
N GLU A 71 -2.72 -4.41 -9.85
CA GLU A 71 -3.85 -5.10 -10.46
C GLU A 71 -4.54 -6.14 -9.53
N GLY A 72 -5.73 -6.59 -9.92
CA GLY A 72 -6.53 -7.61 -9.23
C GLY A 72 -7.29 -7.08 -8.00
N ASP A 73 -8.48 -7.63 -7.72
CA ASP A 73 -9.33 -7.21 -6.59
C ASP A 73 -8.81 -7.64 -5.22
N ALA A 74 -8.01 -8.71 -5.19
CA ALA A 74 -7.41 -9.30 -3.99
C ALA A 74 -5.97 -9.71 -4.31
N PRO A 75 -5.06 -8.74 -4.47
CA PRO A 75 -3.65 -9.03 -4.72
C PRO A 75 -3.06 -9.79 -3.52
N PRO A 76 -2.11 -10.70 -3.74
CA PRO A 76 -1.46 -11.43 -2.65
C PRO A 76 -0.57 -10.48 -1.85
N LEU A 77 -1.02 -10.09 -0.66
CA LEU A 77 -0.24 -9.29 0.28
C LEU A 77 0.47 -10.21 1.27
N ARG A 78 1.71 -9.89 1.63
CA ARG A 78 2.41 -10.49 2.75
C ARG A 78 2.65 -9.44 3.82
N LEU A 79 2.01 -9.63 4.97
CA LEU A 79 2.28 -8.89 6.19
C LEU A 79 3.45 -9.55 6.92
N SER A 80 4.34 -8.75 7.47
CA SER A 80 5.49 -9.16 8.28
C SER A 80 5.57 -8.26 9.51
N LEU A 81 5.61 -8.86 10.70
CA LEU A 81 5.75 -8.19 11.99
C LEU A 81 7.05 -8.67 12.64
N GLN A 82 7.99 -7.77 12.92
CA GLN A 82 9.31 -8.12 13.46
C GLN A 82 9.79 -7.04 14.45
N PRO A 83 10.53 -7.35 15.52
CA PRO A 83 11.28 -6.33 16.25
C PRO A 83 12.18 -5.53 15.30
N ALA A 84 12.17 -4.20 15.41
CA ALA A 84 12.89 -3.31 14.48
C ALA A 84 14.42 -3.43 14.60
N ASP A 85 14.91 -3.99 15.71
CA ASP A 85 16.31 -4.33 15.96
C ASP A 85 16.71 -5.74 15.48
N GLU A 86 15.78 -6.47 14.86
CA GLU A 86 15.94 -7.84 14.35
C GLU A 86 16.29 -8.88 15.42
N SER A 87 16.05 -8.58 16.71
CA SER A 87 16.30 -9.48 17.85
C SER A 87 15.53 -10.81 17.82
N ALA A 88 14.39 -10.84 17.11
CA ALA A 88 13.58 -12.03 16.87
C ALA A 88 13.24 -12.17 15.36
N PRO A 89 12.94 -13.38 14.87
CA PRO A 89 12.49 -13.58 13.49
C PRO A 89 11.15 -12.89 13.23
N ALA A 90 10.93 -12.50 11.98
CA ALA A 90 9.65 -11.95 11.53
C ALA A 90 8.52 -13.00 11.63
N TYR A 91 7.35 -12.56 12.10
CA TYR A 91 6.10 -13.29 11.96
C TYR A 91 5.42 -12.86 10.65
N GLU A 92 5.45 -13.74 9.64
CA GLU A 92 4.84 -13.50 8.34
C GLU A 92 3.41 -14.06 8.27
N THR A 93 2.53 -13.36 7.55
CA THR A 93 1.16 -13.80 7.25
C THR A 93 0.78 -13.42 5.82
N ASP A 94 0.35 -14.41 5.05
CA ASP A 94 -0.22 -14.19 3.71
C ASP A 94 -1.69 -13.74 3.84
N VAL A 95 -1.99 -12.60 3.24
CA VAL A 95 -3.29 -11.92 3.26
C VAL A 95 -3.78 -11.79 1.83
N GLN A 96 -4.86 -12.49 1.50
CA GLN A 96 -5.54 -12.37 0.21
C GLN A 96 -7.02 -12.02 0.44
N LEU A 97 -7.25 -10.77 0.80
CA LEU A 97 -8.58 -10.20 1.00
C LEU A 97 -8.91 -9.23 -0.13
N ARG A 98 -10.20 -9.11 -0.45
CA ARG A 98 -10.66 -8.11 -1.43
C ARG A 98 -10.44 -6.71 -0.85
N LEU A 99 -9.84 -5.84 -1.65
CA LEU A 99 -9.70 -4.43 -1.35
C LEU A 99 -11.00 -3.68 -1.71
N ASP A 100 -11.23 -2.55 -1.06
CA ASP A 100 -12.31 -1.64 -1.40
C ASP A 100 -12.15 -1.06 -2.83
N PRO A 101 -13.25 -0.63 -3.48
CA PRO A 101 -13.19 0.05 -4.77
C PRO A 101 -12.27 1.29 -4.73
N PRO A 102 -11.63 1.66 -5.85
CA PRO A 102 -10.72 2.80 -5.88
C PRO A 102 -11.43 4.11 -5.55
N ASP A 103 -10.75 4.94 -4.75
CA ASP A 103 -11.16 6.31 -4.45
C ASP A 103 -10.87 7.28 -5.62
N ALA A 104 -10.99 8.59 -5.37
CA ALA A 104 -10.76 9.62 -6.37
C ALA A 104 -9.28 9.78 -6.79
N ASP A 105 -8.34 9.27 -5.98
CA ASP A 105 -6.89 9.35 -6.17
C ASP A 105 -6.27 7.97 -6.55
N GLY A 106 -7.13 6.99 -6.88
CA GLY A 106 -6.77 5.64 -7.34
C GLY A 106 -6.49 4.63 -6.22
N TRP A 107 -6.64 5.00 -4.95
CA TRP A 107 -6.31 4.13 -3.81
C TRP A 107 -7.42 3.11 -3.53
N ARG A 108 -7.00 1.86 -3.31
CA ARG A 108 -7.84 0.74 -2.88
C ARG A 108 -7.35 0.24 -1.53
N GLU A 109 -8.25 0.11 -0.56
CA GLU A 109 -7.89 -0.09 0.84
C GLU A 109 -8.29 -1.48 1.37
N LEU A 110 -7.52 -1.99 2.32
CA LEU A 110 -7.90 -3.03 3.27
C LEU A 110 -7.73 -2.42 4.66
N VAL A 111 -8.85 -2.16 5.34
CA VAL A 111 -8.86 -1.44 6.63
C VAL A 111 -9.10 -2.41 7.78
N GLY A 112 -8.40 -2.19 8.90
CA GLY A 112 -8.68 -2.91 10.16
C GLY A 112 -8.36 -4.41 10.12
N TYR A 113 -7.36 -4.82 9.34
CA TYR A 113 -6.82 -6.17 9.43
C TYR A 113 -6.16 -6.40 10.80
N THR A 114 -6.44 -7.55 11.42
CA THR A 114 -5.87 -7.90 12.73
C THR A 114 -4.48 -8.52 12.56
N GLY A 115 -3.44 -7.70 12.68
CA GLY A 115 -2.06 -8.19 12.72
C GLY A 115 -1.77 -8.88 14.05
N ILE A 116 -1.97 -10.20 14.11
CA ILE A 116 -1.81 -11.00 15.33
C ILE A 116 -0.33 -11.07 15.70
N LEU A 117 -0.04 -10.82 16.98
CA LEU A 117 1.30 -10.96 17.56
C LEU A 117 1.35 -12.25 18.40
N PRO A 118 2.23 -13.22 18.08
CA PRO A 118 2.38 -14.45 18.87
C PRO A 118 2.91 -14.20 20.28
N GLU A 119 3.87 -13.27 20.41
CA GLU A 119 4.56 -12.92 21.66
C GLU A 119 4.34 -11.43 21.99
N PRO A 120 3.09 -11.01 22.28
CA PRO A 120 2.73 -9.60 22.40
C PRO A 120 3.32 -8.93 23.65
N SER A 121 3.63 -9.72 24.69
CA SER A 121 4.26 -9.26 25.93
C SER A 121 5.66 -8.69 25.72
N CYS A 122 6.43 -9.26 24.79
CA CYS A 122 7.84 -8.95 24.56
C CYS A 122 8.07 -7.81 23.56
N VAL A 123 7.00 -7.25 22.98
CA VAL A 123 7.09 -6.08 22.08
C VAL A 123 6.53 -4.80 22.72
N VAL A 124 5.88 -4.85 23.88
CA VAL A 124 5.36 -3.65 24.56
C VAL A 124 6.50 -2.75 25.02
N GLY A 125 6.48 -1.50 24.58
CA GLY A 125 7.52 -0.51 24.82
C GLY A 125 8.59 -0.48 23.73
N GLU A 126 8.68 -1.51 22.90
CA GLU A 126 9.70 -1.65 21.85
C GLU A 126 9.24 -1.09 20.50
N LEU A 127 10.19 -1.00 19.56
CA LEU A 127 9.91 -0.71 18.16
C LEU A 127 9.66 -2.02 17.39
N LEU A 128 8.52 -2.08 16.71
CA LEU A 128 8.12 -3.18 15.84
C LEU A 128 8.08 -2.69 14.39
N ARG A 129 8.85 -3.32 13.51
CA ARG A 129 8.73 -3.15 12.06
C ARG A 129 7.47 -3.84 11.58
N VAL A 130 6.54 -3.05 11.06
CA VAL A 130 5.36 -3.50 10.33
C VAL A 130 5.65 -3.32 8.85
N ARG A 131 5.73 -4.42 8.11
CA ARG A 131 5.98 -4.42 6.67
C ARG A 131 4.84 -5.12 5.94
N VAL A 132 4.36 -4.50 4.87
CA VAL A 132 3.51 -5.14 3.86
C VAL A 132 4.26 -5.23 2.54
N SER A 133 4.08 -6.31 1.80
CA SER A 133 4.65 -6.48 0.46
C SER A 133 3.74 -7.25 -0.48
N THR A 134 3.95 -7.09 -1.79
CA THR A 134 3.21 -7.80 -2.85
C THR A 134 4.15 -8.08 -4.03
N PRO A 135 4.09 -9.26 -4.67
CA PRO A 135 4.76 -9.50 -5.94
C PRO A 135 4.05 -8.72 -7.06
N MET A 136 4.84 -8.24 -8.01
CA MET A 136 4.40 -7.56 -9.24
C MET A 136 4.55 -8.50 -10.44
N GLU A 137 3.81 -8.24 -11.52
CA GLU A 137 3.85 -9.09 -12.74
C GLU A 137 5.24 -9.13 -13.40
N ASP A 138 6.03 -8.06 -13.27
CA ASP A 138 7.41 -7.99 -13.76
C ASP A 138 8.43 -8.73 -12.90
N GLY A 139 7.98 -9.43 -11.85
CA GLY A 139 8.81 -10.21 -10.93
C GLY A 139 9.46 -9.39 -9.81
N ARG A 140 9.25 -8.06 -9.74
CA ARG A 140 9.64 -7.27 -8.58
C ARG A 140 8.73 -7.57 -7.39
N VAL A 141 9.19 -7.22 -6.19
CA VAL A 141 8.36 -7.14 -4.99
C VAL A 141 8.25 -5.68 -4.60
N MET A 142 7.03 -5.16 -4.54
CA MET A 142 6.75 -3.86 -3.93
C MET A 142 6.53 -4.05 -2.43
N ALA A 143 6.96 -3.08 -1.63
CA ALA A 143 6.81 -3.12 -0.18
C ALA A 143 6.66 -1.73 0.43
N SER A 144 6.00 -1.68 1.58
CA SER A 144 5.96 -0.53 2.49
C SER A 144 6.26 -1.02 3.89
N GLU A 145 7.11 -0.33 4.62
CA GLU A 145 7.46 -0.65 6.00
C GLU A 145 7.51 0.60 6.88
N ARG A 146 7.12 0.44 8.15
CA ARG A 146 7.19 1.45 9.19
C ARG A 146 7.58 0.80 10.51
N ASP A 147 8.41 1.48 11.29
CA ASP A 147 8.75 1.04 12.64
C ASP A 147 7.84 1.76 13.65
N VAL A 148 7.00 1.04 14.39
CA VAL A 148 6.04 1.62 15.34
C VAL A 148 6.42 1.31 16.78
N ARG A 149 6.16 2.24 17.71
CA ARG A 149 6.30 2.00 19.14
C ARG A 149 5.04 1.32 19.67
N VAL A 150 5.17 0.08 20.13
CA VAL A 150 4.00 -0.69 20.56
C VAL A 150 3.63 -0.35 22.00
N LEU A 151 2.40 0.10 22.23
CA LEU A 151 1.85 0.33 23.56
C LEU A 151 0.99 -0.86 24.01
N GLY A 152 0.96 -1.17 25.30
CA GLY A 152 0.08 -2.21 25.85
C GLY A 152 -1.43 -1.96 25.70
N GLY A 153 -1.82 -0.71 25.38
CA GLY A 153 -3.23 -0.34 25.22
C GLY A 153 -4.03 -0.41 26.52
N ALA A 154 -5.36 -0.47 26.41
CA ALA A 154 -6.27 -0.48 27.58
C ALA A 154 -6.24 -1.80 28.38
N TYR A 155 -5.80 -2.89 27.74
CA TYR A 155 -5.74 -4.23 28.33
C TYR A 155 -4.39 -4.87 27.95
N PRO A 156 -3.29 -4.47 28.63
CA PRO A 156 -1.95 -4.94 28.28
C PRO A 156 -1.82 -6.47 28.36
N PRO A 157 -0.94 -7.07 27.56
CA PRO A 157 -0.51 -8.44 27.78
C PRO A 157 0.18 -8.59 29.14
N PRO A 158 0.41 -9.85 29.60
CA PRO A 158 1.35 -10.12 30.68
C PRO A 158 2.73 -9.48 30.41
N VAL A 159 3.55 -9.38 31.45
CA VAL A 159 4.98 -9.07 31.27
C VAL A 159 5.66 -10.15 30.43
N CYS A 160 6.69 -9.77 29.66
CA CYS A 160 7.59 -10.72 29.02
C CYS A 160 8.37 -11.49 30.10
N GLU A 161 8.54 -12.80 29.91
CA GLU A 161 9.28 -13.71 30.81
C GLU A 161 10.63 -14.12 30.21
#